data_AF-W4RLL2-F1
#
_entry.id   AF-W4RLL2-F1
#
_cell.length_a   1.000
_cell.length_b   1.000
_cell.length_c   1.000
_cell.angle_alpha   90.00
_cell.angle_beta   90.00
_cell.angle_gamma   90.00
#
_symmetry.space_group_name_H-M   'P 1'
#
loop_
_entity.id
_entity.type
_entity.pdbx_description
1 polymer ?
#
loop_
_entity_poly.entity_id
_entity_poly.type
_entity_poly.pdbx_seq_one_letter_code
_entity_poly.pdbx_strand_id
1 'polypeptide(L)'
;MLTIVDNTFSTPYWQTPLTLGADMVLHSATKYLGGHSDVVAGLVVVNDEKLADDLHFVQNSTGGILGPQDSWLLVRGIKTLALRMEAHEANTKKIVEFLKKHKSVKKIYYPGLESHPQHSIANEQAGGFGGMVSFDVGSGEKAAEVLSKVKYFTLAESLGAVESLISVPAKMTHASIPAERRAELGITDGLIRISVGIEDAEDLIEDLEQALQ
;
A
#
# COMPACT_ATOMS: atom_id res chain seq x y z
N MET A 1 5.11 -12.77 25.04
CA MET A 1 5.37 -12.69 23.58
C MET A 1 4.94 -11.30 23.17
N LEU A 2 5.79 -10.52 22.51
CA LEU A 2 5.41 -9.20 21.99
C LEU A 2 4.77 -9.37 20.61
N THR A 3 3.76 -8.56 20.34
CA THR A 3 3.02 -8.49 19.08
C THR A 3 3.31 -7.17 18.39
N ILE A 4 3.73 -7.27 17.13
CA ILE A 4 4.17 -6.13 16.34
C ILE A 4 3.38 -6.13 15.04
N VAL A 5 2.74 -5.01 14.71
CA VAL A 5 1.97 -4.86 13.48
C VAL A 5 2.61 -3.80 12.58
N ASP A 6 3.03 -4.20 11.39
CA ASP A 6 3.32 -3.25 10.31
C ASP A 6 2.01 -2.71 9.75
N ASN A 7 1.71 -1.46 10.06
CA ASN A 7 0.45 -0.82 9.71
C ASN A 7 0.64 0.17 8.54
N THR A 8 1.68 -0.01 7.72
CA THR A 8 2.02 0.87 6.59
C THR A 8 0.86 1.02 5.60
N PHE A 9 0.15 -0.06 5.27
CA PHE A 9 -0.90 -0.06 4.23
C PHE A 9 -2.21 0.55 4.73
N SER A 10 -2.65 0.18 5.94
CA SER A 10 -3.91 0.66 6.50
C SER A 10 -3.78 2.10 7.01
N THR A 11 -2.58 2.49 7.48
CA THR A 11 -2.31 3.76 8.18
C THR A 11 -3.08 3.86 9.51
N PRO A 12 -2.72 4.77 10.43
CA PRO A 12 -3.54 5.00 11.63
C PRO A 12 -4.93 5.57 11.30
N TYR A 13 -5.18 6.04 10.06
CA TYR A 13 -6.49 6.54 9.66
C TYR A 13 -7.53 5.43 9.56
N TRP A 14 -7.17 4.29 8.94
CA TRP A 14 -8.10 3.17 8.79
C TRP A 14 -7.99 2.13 9.89
N GLN A 15 -6.82 1.92 10.48
CA GLN A 15 -6.63 0.87 11.48
C GLN A 15 -5.70 1.35 12.60
N THR A 16 -6.08 1.11 13.85
CA THR A 16 -5.24 1.40 15.02
C THR A 16 -4.91 0.11 15.76
N PRO A 17 -3.87 -0.66 15.38
CA PRO A 17 -3.62 -1.97 15.98
C PRO A 17 -3.35 -1.96 17.49
N LEU A 18 -2.84 -0.85 18.05
CA LEU A 18 -2.66 -0.70 19.50
C LEU A 18 -3.99 -0.80 20.25
N THR A 19 -5.11 -0.34 19.67
CA THR A 19 -6.45 -0.51 20.28
C THR A 19 -7.01 -1.91 20.08
N LEU A 20 -6.39 -2.72 19.22
CA LEU A 20 -6.73 -4.12 18.97
C LEU A 20 -5.84 -5.09 19.76
N GLY A 21 -4.97 -4.57 20.63
CA GLY A 21 -4.12 -5.37 21.52
C GLY A 21 -2.69 -5.62 21.03
N ALA A 22 -2.24 -4.95 19.97
CA ALA A 22 -0.82 -4.98 19.60
C ALA A 22 0.03 -4.24 20.63
N ASP A 23 1.22 -4.75 20.93
CA ASP A 23 2.19 -4.08 21.82
C ASP A 23 2.93 -2.94 21.08
N MET A 24 3.15 -3.11 19.77
CA MET A 24 3.89 -2.18 18.93
C MET A 24 3.30 -2.07 17.53
N VAL A 25 3.28 -0.86 17.00
CA VAL A 25 2.92 -0.57 15.62
C VAL A 25 4.09 0.09 14.92
N LEU A 26 4.41 -0.41 13.73
CA LEU A 26 5.46 0.15 12.88
C LEU A 26 4.89 0.61 11.54
N HIS A 27 5.51 1.64 10.98
CA HIS A 27 5.21 2.15 9.66
C HIS A 27 6.50 2.45 8.89
N SER A 28 6.51 2.11 7.60
CA SER A 28 7.25 2.91 6.63
C SER A 28 6.52 4.23 6.43
N ALA A 29 6.96 5.25 7.17
CA ALA A 29 6.42 6.60 7.07
C ALA A 29 6.72 7.26 5.72
N THR A 30 7.62 6.69 4.92
CA THR A 30 7.83 6.99 3.48
C THR A 30 6.54 6.91 2.65
N LYS A 31 5.58 6.08 3.06
CA LYS A 31 4.40 5.73 2.26
C LYS A 31 3.27 6.73 2.51
N TYR A 32 2.08 6.27 2.89
CA TYR A 32 0.91 7.12 3.11
C TYR A 32 1.09 8.25 4.13
N LEU A 33 1.93 8.05 5.16
CA LEU A 33 2.16 9.09 6.17
C LEU A 33 2.89 10.31 5.56
N GLY A 34 3.99 10.09 4.84
CA GLY A 34 4.68 11.13 4.07
C GLY A 34 3.83 11.59 2.89
N GLY A 35 3.34 10.65 2.09
CA GLY A 35 2.27 10.85 1.11
C GLY A 35 2.64 11.63 -0.15
N HIS A 36 3.90 12.08 -0.29
CA HIS A 36 4.33 12.96 -1.37
C HIS A 36 5.62 12.48 -2.07
N SER A 37 6.03 11.23 -1.82
CA SER A 37 7.23 10.60 -2.42
C SER A 37 8.53 11.41 -2.29
N ASP A 38 8.64 12.24 -1.27
CA ASP A 38 9.74 13.19 -1.05
C ASP A 38 10.48 12.99 0.28
N VAL A 39 10.10 11.98 1.06
CA VAL A 39 10.71 11.65 2.36
C VAL A 39 10.82 10.15 2.55
N VAL A 40 11.96 9.67 3.05
CA VAL A 40 12.14 8.29 3.52
C VAL A 40 12.18 8.31 5.04
N ALA A 41 11.21 7.65 5.67
CA ALA A 41 11.06 7.69 7.13
C ALA A 41 10.50 6.39 7.69
N GLY A 42 10.83 6.11 8.94
CA GLY A 42 10.25 5.04 9.76
C GLY A 42 9.57 5.63 10.99
N LEU A 43 8.51 4.97 11.46
CA LEU A 43 7.80 5.32 12.69
C LEU A 43 7.54 4.04 13.49
N VAL A 44 7.78 4.09 14.80
CA VAL A 44 7.41 3.03 15.75
C VAL A 44 6.60 3.69 16.88
N VAL A 45 5.46 3.09 17.22
CA VAL A 45 4.56 3.57 18.27
C VAL A 45 4.25 2.41 19.21
N VAL A 46 4.33 2.68 20.52
CA VAL A 46 3.99 1.74 21.61
C VAL A 46 3.05 2.43 22.59
N ASN A 47 2.34 1.65 23.40
CA ASN A 47 1.43 2.13 24.45
C ASN A 47 1.90 1.78 25.89
N ASP A 48 3.11 1.23 26.04
CA ASP A 48 3.73 0.85 27.31
C ASP A 48 5.00 1.69 27.56
N GLU A 49 5.11 2.26 28.76
CA GLU A 49 6.22 3.15 29.13
C GLU A 49 7.58 2.45 29.11
N LYS A 50 7.63 1.20 29.59
CA LYS A 50 8.88 0.45 29.63
C LYS A 50 9.35 0.12 28.21
N LEU A 51 8.44 -0.31 27.33
CA LEU A 51 8.77 -0.52 25.91
C LEU A 51 9.22 0.78 25.23
N ALA A 52 8.64 1.92 25.60
CA ALA A 52 9.05 3.22 25.08
C ALA A 52 10.49 3.57 25.51
N ASP A 53 10.85 3.33 26.77
CA ASP A 53 12.20 3.55 27.29
C ASP A 53 13.23 2.64 26.60
N ASP A 54 12.90 1.35 26.46
CA ASP A 54 13.75 0.37 25.78
C ASP A 54 13.99 0.75 24.30
N LEU A 55 12.94 1.17 23.59
CA LEU A 55 13.04 1.66 22.21
C LEU A 55 13.85 2.95 22.10
N HIS A 56 13.65 3.89 23.02
CA HIS A 56 14.40 5.15 23.04
C HIS A 56 15.89 4.90 23.27
N PHE A 57 16.23 3.98 24.18
CA PHE A 57 17.61 3.56 24.41
C PHE A 57 18.26 3.04 23.12
N VAL A 58 17.57 2.17 22.37
CA VAL A 58 18.07 1.64 21.09
C VAL A 58 18.21 2.75 20.04
N GLN A 59 17.19 3.61 19.88
CA GLN A 59 17.21 4.72 18.93
C GLN A 59 18.40 5.67 19.19
N ASN A 60 18.59 6.06 20.46
CA ASN A 60 19.68 6.95 20.86
C ASN A 60 21.06 6.28 20.70
N SER A 61 21.18 5.00 21.09
CA SER A 61 22.46 4.28 21.04
C SER A 61 22.91 3.96 19.61
N THR A 62 21.97 3.72 18.70
CA THR A 62 22.25 3.40 17.29
C THR A 62 22.31 4.64 16.40
N GLY A 63 21.74 5.76 16.85
CA GLY A 63 21.61 6.98 16.05
C GLY A 63 20.59 6.86 14.92
N GLY A 64 19.71 5.86 14.94
CA GLY A 64 18.65 5.65 13.95
C GLY A 64 17.49 6.64 14.06
N ILE A 65 17.81 7.95 14.07
CA ILE A 65 16.84 9.06 14.17
C ILE A 65 16.50 9.62 12.80
N LEU A 66 15.33 10.25 12.69
CA LEU A 66 14.92 11.00 11.51
C LEU A 66 15.44 12.44 11.62
N GLY A 67 16.01 12.98 10.52
CA GLY A 67 16.47 14.36 10.49
C GLY A 67 15.33 15.37 10.74
N PRO A 68 15.61 16.59 11.24
CA PRO A 68 14.57 17.58 11.54
C PRO A 68 13.80 18.03 10.28
N GLN A 69 14.48 18.11 9.13
CA GLN A 69 13.84 18.47 7.86
C GLN A 69 12.87 17.38 7.39
N ASP A 70 13.29 16.12 7.43
CA ASP A 70 12.44 14.97 7.06
C ASP A 70 11.29 14.80 8.05
N SER A 71 11.53 15.06 9.34
CA SER A 71 10.49 15.09 10.36
C SER A 71 9.45 16.18 10.06
N TRP A 72 9.87 17.35 9.60
CA TRP A 72 8.97 18.42 9.18
C TRP A 72 8.15 18.04 7.93
N LEU A 73 8.78 17.44 6.91
CA LEU A 73 8.09 16.94 5.71
C LEU A 73 7.02 15.91 6.09
N LEU A 74 7.36 14.98 6.99
CA LEU A 74 6.43 13.96 7.47
C LEU A 74 5.26 14.60 8.23
N VAL A 75 5.51 15.53 9.15
CA VAL A 75 4.45 16.26 9.87
C VAL A 75 3.58 17.06 8.90
N ARG A 76 4.16 17.65 7.85
CA ARG A 76 3.41 18.34 6.79
C ARG A 76 2.51 17.37 6.03
N GLY A 77 3.01 16.20 5.64
CA GLY A 77 2.25 15.16 4.93
C GLY A 77 1.09 14.59 5.75
N ILE A 78 1.29 14.39 7.05
CA ILE A 78 0.25 13.87 7.97
C ILE A 78 -0.96 14.81 8.05
N LYS A 79 -0.79 16.13 7.91
CA LYS A 79 -1.90 17.10 7.98
C LYS A 79 -2.97 16.88 6.91
N THR A 80 -2.62 16.25 5.79
CA THR A 80 -3.57 15.93 4.71
C THR A 80 -3.91 14.44 4.65
N LEU A 81 -3.47 13.64 5.63
CA LEU A 81 -3.64 12.18 5.61
C LEU A 81 -5.10 11.76 5.43
N ALA A 82 -6.01 12.27 6.25
CA ALA A 82 -7.43 11.90 6.19
C ALA A 82 -8.03 12.12 4.79
N LEU A 83 -7.84 13.33 4.24
CA LEU A 83 -8.34 13.70 2.91
C LEU A 83 -7.73 12.83 1.81
N ARG A 84 -6.43 12.55 1.87
CA ARG A 84 -5.74 11.70 0.89
C ARG A 84 -6.25 10.26 0.98
N MET A 85 -6.37 9.70 2.19
CA MET A 85 -6.82 8.32 2.38
C MET A 85 -8.25 8.09 1.87
N GLU A 86 -9.15 9.06 2.08
CA GLU A 86 -10.51 9.02 1.53
C GLU A 86 -10.50 9.05 0.00
N ALA A 87 -9.69 9.93 -0.61
CA ALA A 87 -9.54 10.01 -2.06
C ALA A 87 -8.94 8.72 -2.64
N HIS A 88 -7.89 8.17 -2.02
CA HIS A 88 -7.29 6.89 -2.41
C HIS A 88 -8.31 5.76 -2.41
N GLU A 89 -9.11 5.62 -1.35
CA GLU A 89 -10.12 4.57 -1.26
C GLU A 89 -11.26 4.78 -2.27
N ALA A 90 -11.72 6.01 -2.46
CA ALA A 90 -12.75 6.34 -3.45
C ALA A 90 -12.32 5.97 -4.87
N ASN A 91 -11.10 6.35 -5.26
CA ASN A 91 -10.52 5.98 -6.56
C ASN A 91 -10.34 4.47 -6.69
N THR A 92 -9.82 3.82 -5.63
CA THR A 92 -9.61 2.36 -5.64
C THR A 92 -10.91 1.60 -5.83
N LYS A 93 -12.00 2.01 -5.17
CA LYS A 93 -13.33 1.40 -5.36
C LYS A 93 -13.79 1.49 -6.81
N LYS A 94 -13.64 2.66 -7.45
CA LYS A 94 -14.00 2.83 -8.88
C LYS A 94 -13.15 1.95 -9.79
N ILE A 95 -11.82 1.93 -9.60
CA ILE A 95 -10.89 1.08 -10.36
C ILE A 95 -11.25 -0.40 -10.18
N VAL A 96 -11.55 -0.85 -8.96
CA VAL A 96 -11.94 -2.24 -8.68
C VAL A 96 -13.24 -2.60 -9.42
N GLU A 97 -14.24 -1.72 -9.44
CA GLU A 97 -15.49 -1.96 -10.18
C GLU A 97 -15.28 -2.00 -11.71
N PHE A 98 -14.34 -1.22 -12.24
CA PHE A 98 -13.90 -1.33 -13.63
C PHE A 98 -13.22 -2.69 -13.88
N LEU A 99 -12.21 -3.04 -13.07
CA LEU A 99 -11.43 -4.27 -13.23
C LEU A 99 -12.30 -5.53 -13.17
N LYS A 100 -13.36 -5.55 -12.33
CA LYS A 100 -14.31 -6.67 -12.23
C LYS A 100 -15.00 -6.99 -13.55
N LYS A 101 -15.19 -6.00 -14.42
CA LYS A 101 -15.89 -6.13 -15.70
C LYS A 101 -14.94 -6.45 -16.86
N HIS A 102 -13.62 -6.31 -16.65
CA HIS A 102 -12.65 -6.40 -17.72
C HIS A 102 -12.19 -7.84 -18.00
N LYS A 103 -12.35 -8.32 -19.24
CA LYS A 103 -12.11 -9.74 -19.62
C LYS A 103 -10.66 -10.23 -19.46
N SER A 104 -9.70 -9.31 -19.56
CA SER A 104 -8.27 -9.59 -19.37
C SER A 104 -7.93 -9.86 -17.90
N VAL A 105 -8.75 -9.40 -16.95
CA VAL A 105 -8.52 -9.58 -15.51
C VAL A 105 -9.08 -10.93 -15.06
N LYS A 106 -8.24 -11.74 -14.43
CA LYS A 106 -8.59 -13.09 -13.95
C LYS A 106 -8.98 -13.12 -12.48
N LYS A 107 -8.34 -12.28 -11.68
CA LYS A 107 -8.56 -12.21 -10.23
C LYS A 107 -8.18 -10.83 -9.71
N ILE A 108 -8.89 -10.36 -8.70
CA ILE A 108 -8.64 -9.08 -8.04
C ILE A 108 -8.44 -9.35 -6.55
N TYR A 109 -7.45 -8.69 -5.97
CA TYR A 109 -7.09 -8.73 -4.56
C TYR A 109 -7.29 -7.33 -4.00
N TYR A 110 -8.42 -7.15 -3.32
CA TYR A 110 -8.76 -5.93 -2.61
C TYR A 110 -9.62 -6.29 -1.38
N PRO A 111 -9.24 -5.89 -0.16
CA PRO A 111 -9.99 -6.23 1.06
C PRO A 111 -11.45 -5.76 1.05
N GLY A 112 -11.76 -4.70 0.30
CA GLY A 112 -13.12 -4.18 0.17
C GLY A 112 -14.06 -4.99 -0.73
N LEU A 113 -13.58 -6.04 -1.40
CA LEU A 113 -14.44 -6.96 -2.15
C LEU A 113 -15.11 -7.97 -1.21
N GLU A 114 -16.42 -8.16 -1.34
CA GLU A 114 -17.15 -9.21 -0.60
C GLU A 114 -16.60 -10.63 -0.87
N SER A 115 -16.06 -10.85 -2.07
CA SER A 115 -15.42 -12.10 -2.45
C SER A 115 -14.03 -12.30 -1.82
N HIS A 116 -13.47 -11.29 -1.14
CA HIS A 116 -12.18 -11.41 -0.48
C HIS A 116 -12.32 -12.31 0.76
N PRO A 117 -11.49 -13.36 0.93
CA PRO A 117 -11.65 -14.33 2.02
C PRO A 117 -11.66 -13.73 3.43
N GLN A 118 -11.05 -12.55 3.59
CA GLN A 118 -10.93 -11.83 4.87
C GLN A 118 -11.74 -10.53 4.89
N HIS A 119 -12.72 -10.36 3.99
CA HIS A 119 -13.55 -9.14 3.92
C HIS A 119 -14.26 -8.83 5.24
N SER A 120 -14.84 -9.83 5.91
CA SER A 120 -15.51 -9.66 7.20
C SER A 120 -14.54 -9.16 8.27
N ILE A 121 -13.36 -9.78 8.36
CA ILE A 121 -12.30 -9.39 9.31
C ILE A 121 -11.85 -7.96 9.01
N ALA A 122 -11.64 -7.60 7.74
CA ALA A 122 -11.24 -6.25 7.34
C ALA A 122 -12.27 -5.19 7.77
N ASN A 123 -13.57 -5.46 7.60
CA ASN A 123 -14.64 -4.56 8.09
C ASN A 123 -14.67 -4.44 9.61
N GLU A 124 -14.36 -5.52 10.34
CA GLU A 124 -14.41 -5.51 11.80
C GLU A 124 -13.24 -4.72 12.41
N GLN A 125 -12.05 -4.81 11.81
CA GLN A 125 -10.82 -4.26 12.38
C GLN A 125 -10.36 -2.92 11.80
N ALA A 126 -10.99 -2.44 10.72
CA ALA A 126 -10.59 -1.20 10.03
C ALA A 126 -11.79 -0.38 9.55
N GLY A 127 -11.63 0.95 9.52
CA GLY A 127 -12.65 1.90 9.04
C GLY A 127 -12.68 2.10 7.52
N GLY A 128 -11.76 1.46 6.79
CA GLY A 128 -11.61 1.58 5.34
C GLY A 128 -10.63 0.54 4.79
N PHE A 129 -10.51 0.48 3.45
CA PHE A 129 -9.75 -0.57 2.75
C PHE A 129 -8.49 -0.06 2.04
N GLY A 130 -8.30 1.26 2.00
CA GLY A 130 -7.07 1.90 1.50
C GLY A 130 -6.92 1.98 -0.02
N GLY A 131 -5.73 2.41 -0.46
CA GLY A 131 -5.41 2.70 -1.87
C GLY A 131 -4.70 1.58 -2.63
N MET A 132 -4.61 0.38 -2.05
CA MET A 132 -3.82 -0.71 -2.61
C MET A 132 -4.74 -1.76 -3.25
N VAL A 133 -4.50 -2.05 -4.53
CA VAL A 133 -5.18 -3.13 -5.26
C VAL A 133 -4.16 -3.94 -6.05
N SER A 134 -4.30 -5.27 -6.06
CA SER A 134 -3.58 -6.12 -6.99
C SER A 134 -4.56 -6.89 -7.88
N PHE A 135 -4.17 -7.22 -9.10
CA PHE A 135 -4.98 -8.04 -9.99
C PHE A 135 -4.10 -8.86 -10.94
N ASP A 136 -4.60 -9.99 -11.39
CA ASP A 136 -3.87 -10.93 -12.25
C ASP A 136 -4.38 -10.86 -13.69
N VAL A 137 -3.49 -10.63 -14.66
CA VAL A 137 -3.79 -10.62 -16.11
C VAL A 137 -3.44 -11.93 -16.82
N GLY A 138 -3.00 -12.94 -16.08
CA GLY A 138 -2.80 -14.33 -16.49
C GLY A 138 -1.40 -14.68 -17.00
N SER A 139 -0.59 -13.69 -17.42
CA SER A 139 0.81 -13.93 -17.81
C SER A 139 1.69 -12.71 -17.60
N GLY A 140 2.99 -12.94 -17.40
CA GLY A 140 3.97 -11.86 -17.24
C GLY A 140 4.24 -11.06 -18.51
N GLU A 141 3.91 -11.61 -19.69
CA GLU A 141 3.94 -10.90 -20.97
C GLU A 141 2.83 -9.84 -21.01
N LYS A 142 1.59 -10.24 -20.69
CA LYS A 142 0.45 -9.32 -20.59
C LYS A 142 0.67 -8.26 -19.53
N ALA A 143 1.25 -8.63 -18.39
CA ALA A 143 1.56 -7.66 -17.35
C ALA A 143 2.59 -6.64 -17.85
N ALA A 144 3.65 -7.08 -18.55
CA ALA A 144 4.62 -6.17 -19.14
C ALA A 144 4.02 -5.26 -20.22
N GLU A 145 3.07 -5.77 -21.01
CA GLU A 145 2.35 -5.00 -22.02
C GLU A 145 1.45 -3.91 -21.40
N VAL A 146 0.72 -4.23 -20.33
CA VAL A 146 -0.07 -3.24 -19.59
C VAL A 146 0.84 -2.13 -19.06
N LEU A 147 1.94 -2.50 -18.39
CA LEU A 147 2.89 -1.56 -17.80
C LEU A 147 3.58 -0.66 -18.84
N SER A 148 3.71 -1.10 -20.09
CA SER A 148 4.34 -0.28 -21.15
C SER A 148 3.36 0.68 -21.84
N LYS A 149 2.05 0.48 -21.66
CA LYS A 149 1.00 1.29 -22.29
C LYS A 149 0.45 2.40 -21.38
N VAL A 150 0.43 2.19 -20.06
CA VAL A 150 -0.08 3.18 -19.10
C VAL A 150 0.73 4.49 -19.14
N LYS A 151 0.04 5.61 -18.89
CA LYS A 151 0.58 6.97 -18.98
C LYS A 151 0.53 7.73 -17.66
N TYR A 152 -0.51 7.53 -16.86
CA TYR A 152 -0.66 8.17 -15.55
C TYR A 152 0.02 7.36 -14.45
N PHE A 153 0.00 6.03 -14.56
CA PHE A 153 0.65 5.16 -13.60
C PHE A 153 2.17 5.14 -13.81
N THR A 154 2.91 5.67 -12.84
CA THR A 154 4.37 5.61 -12.88
C THR A 154 4.84 4.22 -12.46
N LEU A 155 5.71 3.61 -13.27
CA LEU A 155 6.36 2.35 -12.93
C LEU A 155 7.35 2.55 -11.78
N ALA A 156 6.98 2.15 -10.56
CA ALA A 156 7.83 2.31 -9.38
C ALA A 156 7.53 1.28 -8.29
N GLU A 157 8.51 1.03 -7.43
CA GLU A 157 8.41 0.06 -6.33
C GLU A 157 7.68 0.59 -5.09
N SER A 158 7.60 1.92 -4.91
CA SER A 158 6.98 2.54 -3.75
C SER A 158 5.44 2.49 -3.80
N LEU A 159 4.78 3.13 -2.83
CA LEU A 159 3.32 3.22 -2.71
C LEU A 159 2.90 4.35 -1.76
N GLY A 160 1.61 4.68 -1.80
CA GLY A 160 0.91 5.53 -0.83
C GLY A 160 1.15 7.02 -0.97
N ALA A 161 1.74 7.45 -2.08
CA ALA A 161 1.85 8.86 -2.42
C ALA A 161 0.66 9.33 -3.26
N VAL A 162 0.55 10.65 -3.46
CA VAL A 162 -0.53 11.26 -4.22
C VAL A 162 -0.59 10.81 -5.68
N GLU A 163 0.55 10.46 -6.27
CA GLU A 163 0.64 9.91 -7.62
C GLU A 163 0.40 8.40 -7.66
N SER A 164 -0.26 7.95 -8.72
CA SER A 164 -0.55 6.56 -9.01
C SER A 164 0.70 5.80 -9.44
N LEU A 165 0.98 4.68 -8.78
CA LEU A 165 2.12 3.82 -9.08
C LEU A 165 1.66 2.42 -9.49
N ILE A 166 2.37 1.81 -10.44
CA ILE A 166 2.12 0.44 -10.90
C ILE A 166 3.41 -0.37 -10.87
N SER A 167 3.29 -1.67 -10.61
CA SER A 167 4.43 -2.59 -10.54
C SER A 167 4.03 -4.03 -10.83
N VAL A 168 5.02 -4.85 -11.23
CA VAL A 168 4.89 -6.32 -11.30
C VAL A 168 5.73 -6.92 -10.17
N PRO A 169 5.12 -7.33 -9.04
CA PRO A 169 5.85 -7.77 -7.86
C PRO A 169 6.86 -8.88 -8.13
N ALA A 170 6.52 -9.84 -9.01
CA ALA A 170 7.40 -10.97 -9.35
C ALA A 170 8.73 -10.57 -10.00
N LYS A 171 8.79 -9.43 -10.69
CA LYS A 171 10.00 -8.93 -11.38
C LYS A 171 10.69 -7.77 -10.65
N MET A 172 10.02 -7.18 -9.66
CA MET A 172 10.48 -5.97 -8.96
C MET A 172 10.60 -6.27 -7.46
N THR A 173 9.62 -5.85 -6.65
CA THR A 173 9.73 -5.85 -5.18
C THR A 173 9.85 -7.24 -4.53
N HIS A 174 9.50 -8.31 -5.24
CA HIS A 174 9.61 -9.70 -4.77
C HIS A 174 10.52 -10.56 -5.66
N ALA A 175 11.36 -9.93 -6.50
CA ALA A 175 12.32 -10.65 -7.35
C ALA A 175 13.30 -11.52 -6.54
N SER A 176 13.56 -11.14 -5.29
CA SER A 176 14.43 -11.87 -4.35
C SER A 176 13.81 -13.16 -3.78
N ILE A 177 12.49 -13.37 -3.92
CA ILE A 177 11.81 -14.58 -3.43
C ILE A 177 11.87 -15.66 -4.53
N PRO A 178 12.26 -16.91 -4.24
CA PRO A 178 12.27 -18.01 -5.22
C PRO A 178 10.91 -18.22 -5.90
N ALA A 179 10.91 -18.60 -7.19
CA ALA A 179 9.70 -18.72 -8.00
C ALA A 179 8.64 -19.66 -7.40
N GLU A 180 9.07 -20.81 -6.87
CA GLU A 180 8.17 -21.77 -6.20
C GLU A 180 7.47 -21.13 -4.99
N ARG A 181 8.23 -20.38 -4.17
CA ARG A 181 7.67 -19.69 -3.01
C ARG A 181 6.76 -18.53 -3.40
N ARG A 182 7.04 -17.83 -4.51
CA ARG A 182 6.13 -16.80 -5.05
C ARG A 182 4.80 -17.41 -5.49
N ALA A 183 4.83 -18.57 -6.14
CA ALA A 183 3.62 -19.27 -6.58
C ALA A 183 2.76 -19.71 -5.39
N GLU A 184 3.36 -20.22 -4.31
CA GLU A 184 2.64 -20.55 -3.05
C GLU A 184 1.95 -19.33 -2.43
N LEU A 185 2.55 -18.15 -2.54
CA LEU A 185 2.01 -16.89 -2.03
C LEU A 185 1.01 -16.22 -2.99
N GLY A 186 0.72 -16.85 -4.13
CA GLY A 186 -0.16 -16.28 -5.16
C GLY A 186 0.45 -15.12 -5.94
N ILE A 187 1.77 -14.92 -5.85
CA ILE A 187 2.53 -13.93 -6.62
C ILE A 187 2.86 -14.55 -7.98
N THR A 188 1.88 -14.50 -8.88
CA THR A 188 2.03 -14.97 -10.27
C THR A 188 2.83 -13.96 -11.09
N ASP A 189 3.40 -14.41 -12.21
CA ASP A 189 4.11 -13.51 -13.13
C ASP A 189 3.16 -12.47 -13.76
N GLY A 190 1.87 -12.77 -13.83
CA GLY A 190 0.82 -11.89 -14.31
C GLY A 190 0.22 -10.96 -13.24
N LEU A 191 0.72 -11.01 -11.99
CA LEU A 191 0.23 -10.16 -10.93
C LEU A 191 0.73 -8.72 -11.12
N ILE A 192 -0.21 -7.79 -11.20
CA ILE A 192 0.02 -6.36 -11.20
C ILE A 192 -0.43 -5.81 -9.85
N ARG A 193 0.38 -4.93 -9.24
CA ARG A 193 0.04 -4.17 -8.04
C ARG A 193 -0.02 -2.69 -8.38
N ILE A 194 -1.13 -2.06 -8.01
CA ILE A 194 -1.34 -0.62 -8.12
C ILE A 194 -1.40 -0.01 -6.72
N SER A 195 -0.65 1.08 -6.54
CA SER A 195 -0.90 2.08 -5.50
C SER A 195 -1.70 3.19 -6.16
N VAL A 196 -3.00 3.22 -5.91
CA VAL A 196 -3.91 4.17 -6.54
C VAL A 196 -3.69 5.54 -5.90
N GLY A 197 -3.38 6.54 -6.70
CA GLY A 197 -3.19 7.93 -6.28
C GLY A 197 -4.52 8.68 -6.09
N ILE A 198 -4.44 10.01 -6.11
CA ILE A 198 -5.58 10.92 -5.93
C ILE A 198 -5.88 11.74 -7.21
N GLU A 199 -5.42 11.28 -8.37
CA GLU A 199 -5.81 11.83 -9.65
C GLU A 199 -7.32 11.68 -9.91
N ASP A 200 -7.80 12.26 -11.00
CA ASP A 200 -9.17 12.01 -11.44
C ASP A 200 -9.35 10.51 -11.75
N ALA A 201 -10.37 9.91 -11.15
CA ALA A 201 -10.58 8.47 -11.26
C ALA A 201 -10.86 8.02 -12.70
N GLU A 202 -11.46 8.89 -13.51
CA GLU A 202 -11.87 8.54 -14.86
C GLU A 202 -10.65 8.57 -15.78
N ASP A 203 -9.72 9.52 -15.58
CA ASP A 203 -8.39 9.51 -16.22
C ASP A 203 -7.62 8.20 -15.93
N LEU A 204 -7.63 7.75 -14.68
CA LEU A 204 -6.97 6.49 -14.28
C LEU A 204 -7.64 5.26 -14.90
N ILE A 205 -8.97 5.25 -14.99
CA ILE A 205 -9.73 4.14 -15.59
C ILE A 205 -9.53 4.09 -17.09
N GLU A 206 -9.59 5.22 -17.80
CA GLU A 206 -9.35 5.29 -19.24
C GLU A 206 -7.93 4.83 -19.61
N ASP A 207 -6.94 5.18 -18.78
CA ASP A 207 -5.56 4.74 -18.97
C ASP A 207 -5.37 3.24 -18.74
N LEU A 208 -6.07 2.65 -17.76
CA LEU A 208 -6.10 1.20 -17.58
C LEU A 208 -6.88 0.49 -18.69
N GLU A 209 -7.98 1.06 -19.16
CA GLU A 209 -8.80 0.49 -20.22
C GLU A 209 -8.01 0.38 -21.53
N GLN A 210 -7.33 1.44 -21.96
CA GLN A 210 -6.49 1.37 -23.16
C GLN A 210 -5.29 0.41 -22.97
N ALA A 211 -4.73 0.32 -21.77
CA ALA A 211 -3.59 -0.55 -21.49
C ALA A 211 -3.96 -2.05 -21.45
N LEU A 212 -5.19 -2.38 -21.07
CA LEU A 212 -5.68 -3.76 -20.91
C LEU A 212 -6.29 -4.36 -22.20
N GLN A 213 -6.44 -3.57 -23.26
CA GLN A 213 -6.79 -4.00 -24.62
C GLN A 213 -5.64 -4.77 -25.28
#